data_AF-G9AYI9-F1
#
_entry.id   AF-G9AYI9-F1
#
_cell.length_a   1.000
_cell.length_b   1.000
_cell.length_c   1.000
_cell.angle_alpha   90.00
_cell.angle_beta   90.00
_cell.angle_gamma   90.00
#
_symmetry.space_group_name_H-M   'P 1'
#
loop_
_entity.id
_entity.type
_entity.pdbx_description
1 polymer ?
#
loop_
_entity_poly.entity_id
_entity_poly.type
_entity_poly.pdbx_seq_one_letter_code
_entity_poly.pdbx_strand_id
1 'polypeptide(L)'
;MGLMRVNKLIYEGSKYFFESKEFDENIILIEGDNGTGKSTFCNLIYFALGGEVPIFRRNNDKRHDEITSDSDNYVDLYISINDGSYLLRRYFGDNEVTVIPYERVVEKIYSEDKNTLIKEKVRFSLSEDKTEIYPVNRSKDSYVFSDWILEKLEISVVELFHGYNTFKINISDLMRLIYHDQQPNPEGIYKKPDTNSTYVSDSELVRKAIFELLVGKAYSDYYDSIVEEKKLSREKSLAKAVVNEYTLLADKMRKNGGAKNVSFLQKEISDKEQQIDKLHDARQAFKRNRTGSNTINQDIESCKSELIDCELRLSRLKENLVSALDERYKLNVVRNESASEIRRIEKVIFHTII
;
A
#
# COMPACT_ATOMS: atom_id res chain seq x y z
N MET A 1 12.96 22.75 15.34
CA MET A 1 11.72 22.33 16.02
C MET A 1 10.77 23.47 15.90
N GLY A 2 9.55 23.20 15.43
CA GLY A 2 8.54 24.23 15.33
C GLY A 2 8.12 24.76 16.69
N LEU A 3 7.76 26.05 16.72
CA LEU A 3 7.13 26.70 17.84
C LEU A 3 5.61 26.63 17.65
N MET A 4 4.88 26.15 18.66
CA MET A 4 3.42 26.26 18.71
C MET A 4 3.01 27.07 19.92
N ARG A 5 2.08 28.01 19.73
CA ARG A 5 1.47 28.79 20.81
C ARG A 5 -0.04 28.76 20.66
N VAL A 6 -0.74 28.54 21.76
CA VAL A 6 -2.19 28.75 21.86
C VAL A 6 -2.43 30.20 22.24
N ASN A 7 -3.19 30.93 21.42
CA ASN A 7 -3.44 32.35 21.60
C ASN A 7 -4.83 32.63 22.17
N LYS A 8 -5.83 31.80 21.85
CA LYS A 8 -7.20 31.97 22.34
C LYS A 8 -8.02 30.71 22.13
N LEU A 9 -8.98 30.46 23.01
CA LEU A 9 -9.96 29.39 22.90
C LEU A 9 -11.37 29.97 22.94
N ILE A 10 -12.23 29.52 22.03
CA ILE A 10 -13.66 29.79 22.03
C ILE A 10 -14.40 28.46 21.94
N TYR A 11 -15.39 28.27 22.79
CA TYR A 11 -16.42 27.25 22.63
C TYR A 11 -17.73 27.95 22.32
N GLU A 12 -18.42 27.48 21.29
CA GLU A 12 -19.73 28.00 20.91
C GLU A 12 -20.66 26.83 20.61
N GLY A 13 -21.86 26.91 21.16
CA GLY A 13 -22.97 26.04 20.84
C GLY A 13 -24.28 26.79 20.98
N SER A 14 -25.40 26.12 20.68
CA SER A 14 -26.72 26.74 20.72
C SER A 14 -27.12 27.25 22.11
N LYS A 15 -26.64 26.59 23.18
CA LYS A 15 -27.01 26.89 24.57
C LYS A 15 -25.88 27.51 25.37
N TYR A 16 -24.65 27.07 25.14
CA TYR A 16 -23.50 27.46 25.93
C TYR A 16 -22.47 28.20 25.08
N PHE A 17 -21.84 29.20 25.67
CA PHE A 17 -20.78 29.99 25.05
C PHE A 17 -19.68 30.23 26.07
N PHE A 18 -18.43 30.10 25.62
CA PHE A 18 -17.26 30.44 26.40
C PHE A 18 -16.19 31.04 25.50
N GLU A 19 -15.57 32.11 25.99
CA GLU A 19 -14.46 32.78 25.30
C GLU A 19 -13.35 33.05 26.31
N SER A 20 -12.15 32.55 26.04
CA SER A 20 -10.99 32.86 26.85
C SER A 20 -10.51 34.29 26.57
N LYS A 21 -9.80 34.85 27.54
CA LYS A 21 -8.91 35.99 27.24
C LYS A 21 -7.87 35.56 26.21
N GLU A 22 -7.29 36.55 25.55
CA GLU A 22 -6.10 36.31 24.75
C GLU A 22 -4.93 35.94 25.65
N PHE A 23 -4.16 34.95 25.19
CA PHE A 23 -2.96 34.45 25.83
C PHE A 23 -1.76 35.20 25.26
N ASP A 24 -1.44 36.34 25.85
CA ASP A 24 -0.33 37.23 25.47
C ASP A 24 0.95 36.99 26.28
N GLU A 25 0.87 36.24 27.37
CA GLU A 25 2.02 35.82 28.19
C GLU A 25 2.56 34.41 27.84
N ASN A 26 3.81 34.14 28.25
CA ASN A 26 4.48 32.85 28.04
C ASN A 26 4.07 31.79 29.07
N ILE A 27 3.68 32.22 30.28
CA ILE A 27 3.24 31.35 31.37
C ILE A 27 1.87 31.86 31.80
N ILE A 28 0.89 30.98 31.80
CA ILE A 28 -0.50 31.34 32.08
C ILE A 28 -1.00 30.43 33.19
N LEU A 29 -1.35 31.04 34.31
CA LEU A 29 -1.93 30.35 35.44
C LEU A 29 -3.46 30.53 35.41
N ILE A 30 -4.19 29.42 35.36
CA ILE A 30 -5.65 29.43 35.39
C ILE A 30 -6.11 28.98 36.78
N GLU A 31 -6.52 29.95 37.59
CA GLU A 31 -7.05 29.71 38.93
C GLU A 31 -8.58 29.73 38.93
N GLY A 32 -9.17 28.91 39.80
CA GLY A 32 -10.62 28.84 39.98
C GLY A 32 -10.99 27.68 40.89
N ASP A 33 -12.19 27.74 41.47
CA ASP A 33 -12.69 26.69 42.36
C ASP A 33 -12.98 25.38 41.62
N ASN A 34 -13.14 24.27 42.34
CA ASN A 34 -13.57 23.02 41.73
C ASN A 34 -14.94 23.18 41.06
N GLY A 35 -15.10 22.64 39.84
CA GLY A 35 -16.33 22.79 39.06
C GLY A 35 -16.41 24.04 38.18
N THR A 36 -15.41 24.93 38.20
CA THR A 36 -15.38 26.15 37.36
C THR A 36 -14.98 25.92 35.89
N GLY A 37 -14.83 24.66 35.47
CA GLY A 37 -14.52 24.32 34.07
C GLY A 37 -13.04 24.34 33.68
N LYS A 38 -12.10 24.44 34.65
CA LYS A 38 -10.64 24.40 34.36
C LYS A 38 -10.21 23.16 33.55
N SER A 39 -10.65 21.97 33.96
CA SER A 39 -10.34 20.74 33.24
C SER A 39 -11.03 20.69 31.88
N THR A 40 -12.25 21.23 31.78
CA THR A 40 -12.98 21.35 30.52
C THR A 40 -12.22 22.23 29.54
N PHE A 41 -11.72 23.39 29.98
CA PHE A 41 -10.87 24.28 29.19
C PHE A 41 -9.65 23.56 28.61
N CYS A 42 -8.89 22.83 29.44
CA CYS A 42 -7.75 22.03 29.01
C CYS A 42 -8.14 20.94 28.00
N ASN A 43 -9.25 20.25 28.25
CA ASN A 43 -9.77 19.22 27.36
C ASN A 43 -10.24 19.78 26.01
N LEU A 44 -10.78 21.00 25.97
CA LEU A 44 -11.18 21.67 24.73
C LEU A 44 -9.95 22.00 23.86
N ILE A 45 -8.85 22.45 24.45
CA ILE A 45 -7.57 22.64 23.73
C ILE A 45 -7.09 21.31 23.16
N TYR A 46 -7.03 20.26 23.99
CA TYR A 46 -6.60 18.94 23.55
C TYR A 46 -7.48 18.39 22.41
N PHE A 47 -8.80 18.58 22.52
CA PHE A 47 -9.76 18.21 21.48
C PHE A 47 -9.54 19.00 20.19
N ALA A 48 -9.38 20.32 20.23
CA ALA A 48 -9.14 21.11 19.03
C ALA A 48 -7.83 20.74 18.31
N LEU A 49 -6.81 20.28 19.04
CA LEU A 49 -5.55 19.77 18.50
C LEU A 49 -5.62 18.33 17.96
N GLY A 50 -6.82 17.75 17.81
CA GLY A 50 -7.01 16.41 17.24
C GLY A 50 -7.01 15.27 18.26
N GLY A 51 -6.86 15.58 19.56
CA GLY A 51 -7.01 14.60 20.63
C GLY A 51 -8.44 14.08 20.77
N GLU A 52 -8.59 12.89 21.35
CA GLU A 52 -9.89 12.34 21.71
C GLU A 52 -10.15 12.54 23.20
N VAL A 53 -11.30 13.13 23.53
CA VAL A 53 -11.71 13.34 24.92
C VAL A 53 -12.94 12.44 25.19
N PRO A 54 -12.79 11.34 25.94
CA PRO A 54 -13.89 10.39 26.15
C PRO A 54 -15.16 11.02 26.74
N ILE A 55 -15.02 12.00 27.64
CA ILE A 55 -16.16 12.66 28.28
C ILE A 55 -16.99 13.54 27.32
N PHE A 56 -16.47 13.87 26.14
CA PHE A 56 -17.22 14.61 25.12
C PHE A 56 -18.08 13.69 24.23
N ARG A 57 -17.99 12.36 24.40
CA ARG A 57 -18.83 11.40 23.65
C ARG A 57 -20.19 11.26 24.31
N ARG A 58 -21.26 11.45 23.52
CA ARG A 58 -22.66 11.27 23.96
C ARG A 58 -22.94 9.88 24.55
N ASN A 59 -22.24 8.86 24.05
CA ASN A 59 -22.42 7.46 24.44
C ASN A 59 -21.56 7.05 25.66
N ASN A 60 -20.90 7.99 26.34
CA ASN A 60 -20.10 7.71 27.53
C ASN A 60 -20.95 7.83 28.80
N ASP A 61 -20.80 6.88 29.73
CA ASP A 61 -21.47 6.89 31.04
C ASP A 61 -21.10 8.12 31.88
N LYS A 62 -19.85 8.61 31.74
CA LYS A 62 -19.32 9.80 32.42
C LYS A 62 -19.17 10.96 31.44
N ARG A 63 -20.20 11.23 30.64
CA ARG A 63 -20.20 12.35 29.70
C ARG A 63 -20.28 13.71 30.39
N HIS A 64 -19.78 14.74 29.70
CA HIS A 64 -19.94 16.13 30.07
C HIS A 64 -21.29 16.63 29.55
N ASP A 65 -22.26 16.86 30.44
CA ASP A 65 -23.65 17.11 30.04
C ASP A 65 -23.81 18.41 29.25
N GLU A 66 -23.12 19.49 29.63
CA GLU A 66 -23.19 20.78 28.92
C GLU A 66 -22.76 20.66 27.47
N ILE A 67 -21.64 19.99 27.19
CA ILE A 67 -21.14 19.78 25.82
C ILE A 67 -21.98 18.77 25.05
N THR A 68 -22.36 17.66 25.68
CA THR A 68 -23.06 16.57 24.97
C THR A 68 -24.53 16.85 24.70
N SER A 69 -25.16 17.72 25.50
CA SER A 69 -26.56 18.16 25.33
C SER A 69 -26.73 19.45 24.50
N ASP A 70 -25.61 20.08 24.11
CA ASP A 70 -25.60 21.20 23.19
C ASP A 70 -25.72 20.74 21.73
N SER A 71 -26.20 21.64 20.88
CA SER A 71 -26.37 21.44 19.45
C SER A 71 -25.52 22.44 18.67
N ASP A 72 -25.11 22.03 17.47
CA ASP A 72 -24.27 22.81 16.55
C ASP A 72 -23.02 23.39 17.21
N ASN A 73 -22.48 22.64 18.18
CA ASN A 73 -21.36 23.09 18.98
C ASN A 73 -20.02 22.81 18.32
N TYR A 74 -19.08 23.71 18.53
CA TYR A 74 -17.71 23.62 18.03
C TYR A 74 -16.72 24.30 18.97
N VAL A 75 -15.45 24.01 18.72
CA VAL A 75 -14.32 24.66 19.38
C VAL A 75 -13.49 25.38 18.33
N ASP A 76 -13.21 26.64 18.61
CA ASP A 76 -12.31 27.51 17.86
C ASP A 76 -11.04 27.73 18.68
N LEU A 77 -9.92 27.19 18.20
CA LEU A 77 -8.61 27.34 18.81
C LEU A 77 -7.72 28.20 17.92
N TYR A 78 -7.40 29.41 18.39
CA TYR A 78 -6.46 30.29 17.72
C TYR A 78 -5.06 29.90 18.14
N ILE A 79 -4.24 29.52 17.16
CA ILE A 79 -2.85 29.14 17.38
C ILE A 79 -1.90 29.95 16.49
N SER A 80 -0.64 30.03 16.91
CA SER A 80 0.48 30.40 16.05
C SER A 80 1.42 29.21 15.93
N ILE A 81 1.82 28.91 14.71
CA ILE A 81 2.81 27.87 14.40
C ILE A 81 3.92 28.52 13.60
N ASN A 82 5.12 28.57 14.17
CA ASN A 82 6.26 29.30 13.61
C ASN A 82 5.85 30.73 13.25
N ASP A 83 5.96 31.11 11.98
CA ASP A 83 5.59 32.45 11.48
C ASP A 83 4.12 32.56 11.04
N GLY A 84 3.36 31.46 11.07
CA GLY A 84 1.96 31.40 10.65
C GLY A 84 0.97 31.48 11.82
N SER A 85 -0.23 31.97 11.55
CA SER A 85 -1.34 32.04 12.52
C SER A 85 -2.61 31.44 11.94
N TYR A 86 -3.23 30.53 12.69
CA TYR A 86 -4.32 29.69 12.21
C TYR A 86 -5.42 29.52 13.26
N LEU A 87 -6.66 29.61 12.82
CA LEU A 87 -7.84 29.23 13.58
C LEU A 87 -8.14 27.76 13.25
N LEU A 88 -8.19 26.92 14.28
CA LEU A 88 -8.65 25.55 14.19
C LEU A 88 -10.09 25.46 14.67
N ARG A 89 -11.02 25.18 13.78
CA ARG A 89 -12.43 24.93 14.11
C ARG A 89 -12.73 23.44 14.05
N ARG A 90 -13.22 22.88 15.15
CA ARG A 90 -13.61 21.47 15.24
C ARG A 90 -15.02 21.34 15.82
N TYR A 91 -15.93 20.75 15.06
CA TYR A 91 -17.28 20.43 15.50
C TYR A 91 -17.30 19.18 16.37
N PHE A 92 -18.18 19.15 17.38
CA PHE A 92 -18.37 17.95 18.19
C PHE A 92 -19.14 16.90 17.41
N GLY A 93 -18.64 15.66 17.42
CA GLY A 93 -19.23 14.55 16.66
C GLY A 93 -18.80 14.48 15.19
N ASP A 94 -18.01 15.45 14.73
CA ASP A 94 -17.41 15.44 13.39
C ASP A 94 -15.97 14.88 13.43
N ASN A 95 -15.54 14.35 12.29
CA ASN A 95 -14.18 13.84 12.07
C ASN A 95 -13.32 14.87 11.33
N GLU A 96 -13.73 16.13 11.22
CA GLU A 96 -13.00 17.14 10.45
C GLU A 96 -12.53 18.30 11.34
N VAL A 97 -11.38 18.88 10.97
CA VAL A 97 -10.88 20.15 11.50
C VAL A 97 -10.75 21.10 10.34
N THR A 98 -11.43 22.25 10.46
CA THR A 98 -11.30 23.36 9.53
C THR A 98 -10.17 24.26 10.00
N VAL A 99 -9.24 24.58 9.10
CA VAL A 99 -8.07 25.42 9.35
C VAL A 99 -8.22 26.70 8.56
N ILE A 100 -8.21 27.84 9.24
CA ILE A 100 -8.41 29.15 8.63
C ILE A 100 -7.22 30.06 9.01
N PRO A 101 -6.38 30.49 8.07
CA PRO A 101 -5.33 31.46 8.36
C PRO A 101 -5.90 32.77 8.89
N TYR A 102 -5.22 33.40 9.84
CA TYR A 102 -5.63 34.72 10.34
C TYR A 102 -4.46 35.66 10.56
N GLU A 103 -4.77 36.95 10.54
CA GLU A 103 -3.86 38.01 10.96
C GLU A 103 -4.34 38.66 12.25
N ARG A 104 -3.40 38.88 13.18
CA ARG A 104 -3.67 39.57 14.44
C ARG A 104 -3.53 41.08 14.22
N VAL A 105 -4.64 41.79 14.25
CA VAL A 105 -4.71 43.25 14.07
C VAL A 105 -4.93 43.91 15.44
N VAL A 106 -4.05 44.85 15.79
CA VAL A 106 -4.22 45.67 16.99
C VAL A 106 -4.81 47.01 16.59
N GLU A 107 -6.11 47.18 16.87
CA GLU A 107 -6.81 48.45 16.66
C GLU A 107 -6.56 49.37 17.86
N LYS A 108 -5.93 50.52 17.60
CA LYS A 108 -5.69 51.56 18.61
C LYS A 108 -6.81 52.59 18.55
N ILE A 109 -7.62 52.64 19.60
CA ILE A 109 -8.72 53.60 19.75
C ILE A 109 -8.17 54.81 20.50
N TYR A 110 -8.20 55.98 19.86
CA TYR A 110 -7.75 57.25 20.42
C TYR A 110 -8.95 58.11 20.85
N SER A 111 -8.70 59.11 21.70
CA SER A 111 -9.67 60.16 22.05
C SER A 111 -10.02 61.03 20.85
N GLU A 112 -11.09 61.81 20.97
CA GLU A 112 -11.51 62.77 19.94
C GLU A 112 -10.36 63.72 19.55
N ASP A 113 -9.51 64.06 20.52
CA ASP A 113 -8.32 64.88 20.34
C ASP A 113 -7.14 64.15 19.64
N LYS A 114 -7.30 62.85 19.33
CA LYS A 114 -6.31 61.92 18.72
C LYS A 114 -4.97 61.78 19.44
N ASN A 115 -4.75 62.50 20.54
CA ASN A 115 -3.49 62.50 21.27
C ASN A 115 -3.45 61.48 22.41
N THR A 116 -4.60 61.01 22.91
CA THR A 116 -4.67 60.08 24.04
C THR A 116 -5.16 58.72 23.56
N LEU A 117 -4.34 57.68 23.73
CA LEU A 117 -4.75 56.30 23.50
C LEU A 117 -5.78 55.90 24.57
N ILE A 118 -7.01 55.59 24.18
CA ILE A 118 -8.09 55.19 25.09
C ILE A 118 -8.05 53.69 25.31
N LYS A 119 -7.92 52.90 24.25
CA LYS A 119 -8.02 51.45 24.33
C LYS A 119 -7.35 50.77 23.14
N GLU A 120 -6.62 49.69 23.40
CA GLU A 120 -6.21 48.76 22.35
C GLU A 120 -7.23 47.62 22.29
N LYS A 121 -7.72 47.32 21.08
CA LYS A 121 -8.62 46.20 20.82
C LYS A 121 -7.94 45.27 19.82
N VAL A 122 -7.74 44.03 20.22
CA VAL A 122 -7.19 43.00 19.33
C VAL A 122 -8.34 42.37 18.54
N ARG A 123 -8.15 42.26 17.24
CA ARG A 123 -9.06 41.60 16.31
C ARG A 123 -8.29 40.57 15.48
N PHE A 124 -8.93 39.43 15.25
CA PHE A 124 -8.41 38.41 14.34
C PHE A 124 -9.11 38.58 12.99
N SER A 125 -8.34 38.87 11.94
CA SER A 125 -8.83 38.96 10.57
C SER A 125 -8.66 37.61 9.89
N LEU A 126 -9.75 36.89 9.68
CA LEU A 126 -9.75 35.57 9.05
C LEU A 126 -9.61 35.69 7.53
N SER A 127 -8.75 34.88 6.93
CA SER A 127 -8.61 34.72 5.48
C SER A 127 -9.42 33.51 5.03
N GLU A 128 -10.75 33.66 4.97
CA GLU A 128 -11.67 32.56 4.64
C GLU A 128 -11.43 31.97 3.24
N ASP A 129 -10.83 32.73 2.33
CA ASP A 129 -10.43 32.30 0.99
C ASP A 129 -9.35 31.21 0.98
N LYS A 130 -8.60 31.06 2.08
CA LYS A 130 -7.53 30.07 2.26
C LYS A 130 -7.90 28.97 3.25
N THR A 131 -9.19 28.71 3.41
CA THR A 131 -9.69 27.69 4.32
C THR A 131 -9.35 26.29 3.82
N GLU A 132 -8.79 25.46 4.69
CA GLU A 132 -8.47 24.05 4.44
C GLU A 132 -9.24 23.16 5.42
N ILE A 133 -9.65 21.97 4.99
CA ILE A 133 -10.39 21.01 5.84
C ILE A 133 -9.65 19.68 5.83
N TYR A 134 -9.39 19.16 7.02
CA TYR A 134 -8.64 17.93 7.20
C TYR A 134 -9.36 16.93 8.11
N PRO A 135 -9.39 15.63 7.75
CA PRO A 135 -9.92 14.61 8.65
C PRO A 135 -8.99 14.42 9.87
N VAL A 136 -9.57 14.16 11.04
CA VAL A 136 -8.85 13.87 12.29
C VAL A 136 -8.33 12.44 12.30
N ASN A 137 -9.23 11.48 12.06
CA ASN A 137 -8.88 10.06 12.06
C ASN A 137 -8.49 9.56 10.66
N ARG A 138 -7.42 8.75 10.61
CA ARG A 138 -6.90 8.15 9.38
C ARG A 138 -7.68 6.89 9.00
N SER A 139 -8.11 6.77 7.75
CA SER A 139 -8.88 5.60 7.26
C SER A 139 -8.10 4.70 6.29
N LYS A 140 -7.33 5.27 5.35
CA LYS A 140 -6.55 4.54 4.33
C LYS A 140 -5.35 5.35 3.81
N ASP A 141 -4.38 5.67 4.66
CA ASP A 141 -3.21 6.50 4.32
C ASP A 141 -3.51 7.91 3.79
N SER A 142 -4.73 8.40 4.02
CA SER A 142 -5.10 9.79 3.72
C SER A 142 -4.24 10.77 4.53
N TYR A 143 -3.95 11.92 3.91
CA TYR A 143 -3.41 13.08 4.60
C TYR A 143 -4.45 13.60 5.60
N VAL A 144 -4.10 13.63 6.88
CA VAL A 144 -5.00 14.01 8.00
C VAL A 144 -4.53 15.32 8.65
N PHE A 145 -5.36 15.88 9.52
CA PHE A 145 -5.04 17.09 10.30
C PHE A 145 -3.70 16.95 11.04
N SER A 146 -3.43 15.74 11.54
CA SER A 146 -2.16 15.46 12.19
C SER A 146 -0.96 15.58 11.25
N ASP A 147 -1.09 15.21 9.98
CA ASP A 147 0.01 15.33 9.03
C ASP A 147 0.30 16.82 8.77
N TRP A 148 -0.76 17.61 8.59
CA TRP A 148 -0.69 19.06 8.42
C TRP A 148 -0.01 19.77 9.58
N ILE A 149 -0.44 19.53 10.82
CA ILE A 149 0.12 20.26 11.97
C ILE A 149 1.58 19.87 12.22
N LEU A 150 1.94 18.60 12.02
CA LEU A 150 3.32 18.14 12.17
C LEU A 150 4.22 18.73 11.08
N GLU A 151 3.76 18.77 9.84
CA GLU A 151 4.45 19.42 8.72
C GLU A 151 4.68 20.91 9.00
N LYS A 152 3.66 21.63 9.48
CA LYS A 152 3.80 23.04 9.87
C LYS A 152 4.79 23.25 11.02
N LEU A 153 4.95 22.27 11.91
CA LEU A 153 5.93 22.26 12.99
C LEU A 153 7.32 21.78 12.57
N GLU A 154 7.53 21.48 11.29
CA GLU A 154 8.76 20.88 10.76
C GLU A 154 9.13 19.56 11.47
N ILE A 155 8.12 18.78 11.87
CA ILE A 155 8.27 17.45 12.43
C ILE A 155 7.88 16.46 11.34
N SER A 156 8.81 15.61 10.93
CA SER A 156 8.53 14.60 9.93
C SER A 156 7.60 13.53 10.48
N VAL A 157 6.60 13.18 9.69
CA VAL A 157 5.64 12.14 10.04
C VAL A 157 6.31 10.78 9.90
N VAL A 158 6.64 10.17 11.04
CA VAL A 158 7.32 8.87 11.07
C VAL A 158 6.31 7.72 11.03
N GLU A 159 6.57 6.78 10.13
CA GLU A 159 5.92 5.46 10.09
C GLU A 159 6.72 4.44 10.90
N LEU A 160 6.10 3.86 11.92
CA LEU A 160 6.67 2.80 12.73
C LEU A 160 6.08 1.46 12.32
N PHE A 161 6.95 0.49 12.02
CA PHE A 161 6.54 -0.88 11.73
C PHE A 161 6.71 -1.77 12.95
N HIS A 162 5.61 -2.33 13.43
CA HIS A 162 5.60 -3.35 14.48
C HIS A 162 4.97 -4.64 13.95
N GLY A 163 5.81 -5.63 13.63
CA GLY A 163 5.37 -6.87 12.97
C GLY A 163 4.76 -6.58 11.60
N TYR A 164 3.47 -6.89 11.43
CA TYR A 164 2.72 -6.65 10.19
C TYR A 164 1.96 -5.31 10.16
N ASN A 165 1.90 -4.60 11.29
CA ASN A 165 1.15 -3.35 11.41
C ASN A 165 2.07 -2.14 11.25
N THR A 166 1.57 -1.15 10.51
CA THR A 166 2.16 0.19 10.39
C THR A 166 1.43 1.14 11.32
N PHE A 167 2.18 1.92 12.07
CA PHE A 167 1.68 2.94 12.98
C PHE A 167 2.28 4.28 12.59
N LYS A 168 1.45 5.25 12.20
CA LYS A 168 1.89 6.63 11.97
C LYS A 168 1.71 7.43 13.24
N ILE A 169 2.75 8.14 13.63
CA ILE A 169 2.70 9.04 14.78
C ILE A 169 1.76 10.19 14.45
N ASN A 170 0.76 10.40 15.31
CA ASN A 170 -0.13 11.56 15.24
C ASN A 170 0.28 12.62 16.28
N ILE A 171 -0.24 13.84 16.14
CA ILE A 171 -0.04 14.93 17.09
C ILE A 171 -0.57 14.56 18.48
N SER A 172 -1.66 13.80 18.56
CA SER A 172 -2.19 13.26 19.81
C SER A 172 -1.21 12.32 20.51
N ASP A 173 -0.34 11.61 19.78
CA ASP A 173 0.73 10.80 20.34
C ASP A 173 1.83 11.65 20.95
N LEU A 174 2.24 12.74 20.28
CA LEU A 174 3.21 13.70 20.85
C LEU A 174 2.68 14.37 22.11
N MET A 175 1.39 14.72 22.09
CA MET A 175 0.72 15.32 23.24
C MET A 175 0.70 14.41 24.48
N ARG A 176 1.07 13.12 24.37
CA ARG A 176 1.20 12.24 25.53
C ARG A 176 2.32 12.64 26.49
N LEU A 177 3.32 13.41 26.03
CA LEU A 177 4.37 14.00 26.87
C LEU A 177 4.13 15.49 27.19
N ILE A 178 3.25 16.15 26.45
CA ILE A 178 3.02 17.60 26.57
C ILE A 178 1.80 17.88 27.45
N TYR A 179 0.76 17.05 27.34
CA TYR A 179 -0.53 17.24 27.99
C TYR A 179 -0.75 16.23 29.13
N HIS A 180 -0.88 16.75 30.35
CA HIS A 180 -1.22 15.99 31.54
C HIS A 180 -2.49 16.53 32.19
N ASP A 181 -3.41 15.63 32.51
CA ASP A 181 -4.61 15.95 33.29
C ASP A 181 -4.28 16.06 34.79
N GLN A 182 -5.22 16.54 35.61
CA GLN A 182 -5.07 16.84 37.05
C GLN A 182 -4.55 15.68 37.91
N GLN A 183 -4.64 14.44 37.43
CA GLN A 183 -4.08 13.26 38.08
C GLN A 183 -3.15 12.52 37.11
N PRO A 184 -1.95 13.07 36.83
CA PRO A 184 -0.96 12.31 36.08
C PRO A 184 -0.66 11.04 36.87
N ASN A 185 -0.62 9.89 36.18
CA ASN A 185 -0.27 8.64 36.84
C ASN A 185 1.15 8.79 37.42
N PRO A 186 1.36 8.70 38.75
CA PRO A 186 2.69 8.86 39.34
C PRO A 186 3.68 7.78 38.86
N GLU A 187 3.20 6.66 38.32
CA GLU A 187 4.03 5.58 37.82
C GLU A 187 4.53 5.79 36.38
N GLY A 188 4.05 6.81 35.65
CA GLY A 188 4.35 6.95 34.22
C GLY A 188 4.43 8.40 33.72
N ILE A 189 5.47 8.69 32.93
CA ILE A 189 5.71 10.00 32.32
C ILE A 189 4.77 10.25 31.13
N TYR A 190 4.23 9.20 30.50
CA TYR A 190 3.32 9.35 29.36
C TYR A 190 1.86 9.33 29.81
N LYS A 191 1.07 10.26 29.30
CA LYS A 191 -0.39 10.11 29.27
C LYS A 191 -0.74 8.84 28.48
N LYS A 192 -1.78 8.15 28.94
CA LYS A 192 -2.30 6.95 28.28
C LYS A 192 -2.81 7.29 26.87
N PRO A 193 -2.66 6.38 25.89
CA PRO A 193 -3.25 6.56 24.57
C PRO A 193 -4.77 6.77 24.66
N ASP A 194 -5.30 7.56 23.74
CA ASP A 194 -6.71 7.96 23.69
C ASP A 194 -7.66 6.81 23.33
N THR A 195 -7.24 5.96 22.38
CA THR A 195 -8.01 4.79 21.97
C THR A 195 -7.61 3.56 22.77
N ASN A 196 -8.57 2.66 23.01
CA ASN A 196 -8.32 1.37 23.65
C ASN A 196 -7.20 0.62 22.91
N SER A 197 -6.04 0.62 23.56
CA SER A 197 -4.77 -0.02 23.23
C SER A 197 -4.85 -1.06 22.10
N THR A 198 -4.47 -0.64 20.89
CA THR A 198 -3.72 -1.60 20.07
C THR A 198 -2.39 -1.77 20.82
N TYR A 199 -1.97 -2.99 21.16
CA TYR A 199 -0.70 -3.27 21.87
C TYR A 199 0.52 -2.48 21.34
N VAL A 200 0.44 -2.07 20.07
CA VAL A 200 1.40 -1.23 19.37
C VAL A 200 1.45 0.22 19.88
N SER A 201 0.32 0.88 20.17
CA SER A 201 0.27 2.33 20.46
C SER A 201 0.94 2.72 21.79
N ASP A 202 1.04 1.79 22.74
CA ASP A 202 1.80 2.00 23.98
C ASP A 202 3.08 1.15 24.08
N SER A 203 3.60 0.70 22.94
CA SER A 203 4.86 -0.04 22.91
C SER A 203 6.05 0.86 23.28
N GLU A 204 7.10 0.25 23.84
CA GLU A 204 8.36 0.93 24.16
C GLU A 204 8.96 1.64 22.94
N LEU A 205 8.83 1.01 21.76
CA LEU A 205 9.28 1.57 20.48
C LEU A 205 8.54 2.87 20.14
N VAL A 206 7.21 2.91 20.29
CA VAL A 206 6.43 4.13 20.04
C VAL A 206 6.79 5.23 21.04
N ARG A 207 6.92 4.90 22.34
CA ARG A 207 7.34 5.90 23.34
C ARG A 207 8.72 6.47 23.03
N LYS A 208 9.70 5.61 22.70
CA LYS A 208 11.04 6.04 22.32
C LYS A 208 11.02 6.97 21.11
N ALA A 209 10.24 6.63 20.08
CA ALA A 209 10.09 7.47 18.90
C ALA A 209 9.45 8.83 19.21
N ILE A 210 8.40 8.88 20.04
CA ILE A 210 7.78 10.14 20.48
C ILE A 210 8.80 11.02 21.20
N PHE A 211 9.57 10.45 22.13
CA PHE A 211 10.62 11.18 22.84
C PHE A 211 11.70 11.70 21.89
N GLU A 212 12.23 10.85 21.02
CA GLU A 212 13.28 11.23 20.07
C GLU A 212 12.82 12.32 19.10
N LEU A 213 11.58 12.26 18.60
CA LEU A 213 11.01 13.30 17.75
C LEU A 213 10.87 14.64 18.47
N LEU A 214 10.46 14.62 19.75
CA LEU A 214 10.36 15.84 20.56
C LEU A 214 11.73 16.37 21.01
N VAL A 215 12.76 15.54 21.09
CA VAL A 215 14.09 15.96 21.54
C VAL A 215 14.98 16.43 20.37
N GLY A 216 14.76 15.99 19.12
CA GLY A 216 15.55 16.54 18.01
C GLY A 216 15.25 16.07 16.60
N LYS A 217 15.57 16.96 15.63
CA LYS A 217 15.41 16.79 14.18
C LYS A 217 16.30 15.67 13.58
N ALA A 218 17.46 15.39 14.21
CA ALA A 218 18.41 14.39 13.73
C ALA A 218 17.84 12.96 13.67
N TYR A 219 16.74 12.70 14.38
CA TYR A 219 16.08 11.39 14.37
C TYR A 219 15.08 11.24 13.23
N SER A 220 14.64 12.32 12.57
CA SER A 220 13.77 12.25 11.39
C SER A 220 14.41 11.42 10.28
N ASP A 221 15.57 11.85 9.79
CA ASP A 221 16.27 11.19 8.69
C ASP A 221 16.60 9.72 9.01
N TYR A 222 16.88 9.44 10.29
CA TYR A 222 17.10 8.08 10.79
C TYR A 222 15.82 7.23 10.67
N TYR A 223 14.68 7.76 11.10
CA TYR A 223 13.39 7.07 10.98
C TYR A 223 12.94 6.92 9.52
N ASP A 224 13.15 7.94 8.69
CA ASP A 224 12.88 7.87 7.25
C ASP A 224 13.70 6.77 6.57
N SER A 225 14.99 6.67 6.93
CA SER A 225 15.87 5.59 6.46
C SER A 225 15.40 4.21 6.91
N ILE A 226 14.89 4.08 8.14
CA ILE A 226 14.31 2.80 8.63
C ILE A 226 13.04 2.43 7.85
N VAL A 227 12.19 3.41 7.55
CA VAL A 227 10.98 3.20 6.75
C VAL A 227 11.34 2.69 5.36
N GLU A 228 12.29 3.35 4.69
CA GLU A 228 12.79 2.92 3.38
C GLU A 228 13.41 1.53 3.42
N GLU A 229 14.25 1.22 4.41
CA GLU A 229 14.86 -0.10 4.59
C GLU A 229 13.80 -1.20 4.70
N LYS A 230 12.77 -0.98 5.53
CA LYS A 230 11.69 -1.94 5.70
C LYS A 230 10.84 -2.10 4.44
N LYS A 231 10.57 -1.02 3.72
CA LYS A 231 9.85 -1.07 2.43
C LYS A 231 10.62 -1.91 1.41
N LEU A 232 11.91 -1.64 1.23
CA LEU A 232 12.79 -2.40 0.34
C LEU A 232 12.93 -3.87 0.77
N SER A 233 13.01 -4.13 2.07
CA SER A 233 13.06 -5.49 2.64
C SER A 233 11.78 -6.28 2.34
N ARG A 234 10.61 -5.63 2.38
CA ARG A 234 9.33 -6.23 2.00
C ARG A 234 9.27 -6.56 0.52
N GLU A 235 9.66 -5.62 -0.34
CA GLU A 235 9.73 -5.83 -1.79
C GLU A 235 10.69 -6.97 -2.15
N LYS A 236 11.87 -7.02 -1.51
CA LYS A 236 12.82 -8.13 -1.64
C LYS A 236 12.21 -9.47 -1.23
N SER A 237 11.45 -9.50 -0.14
CA SER A 237 10.81 -10.73 0.34
C SER A 237 9.72 -11.22 -0.62
N LEU A 238 8.92 -10.32 -1.18
CA LEU A 238 7.93 -10.62 -2.21
C LEU A 238 8.60 -11.15 -3.48
N ALA A 239 9.63 -10.46 -3.98
CA ALA A 239 10.39 -10.90 -5.14
C ALA A 239 11.01 -12.29 -4.93
N LYS A 240 11.58 -12.54 -3.73
CA LYS A 240 12.11 -13.85 -3.36
C LYS A 240 11.03 -14.93 -3.31
N ALA A 241 9.83 -14.62 -2.81
CA ALA A 241 8.70 -15.55 -2.81
C ALA A 241 8.28 -15.91 -4.25
N VAL A 242 8.17 -14.93 -5.14
CA VAL A 242 7.86 -15.16 -6.56
C VAL A 242 8.92 -16.03 -7.24
N VAL A 243 10.21 -15.75 -7.00
CA VAL A 243 11.32 -16.56 -7.54
C VAL A 243 11.25 -17.99 -7.01
N ASN A 244 10.95 -18.18 -5.72
CA ASN A 244 10.80 -19.50 -5.13
C ASN A 244 9.61 -20.27 -5.73
N GLU A 245 8.46 -19.62 -5.94
CA GLU A 245 7.31 -20.22 -6.60
C GLU A 245 7.62 -20.60 -8.04
N TYR A 246 8.26 -19.71 -8.80
CA TYR A 246 8.70 -20.01 -10.17
C TYR A 246 9.67 -21.20 -10.19
N THR A 247 10.62 -21.26 -9.27
CA THR A 247 11.57 -22.37 -9.16
C THR A 247 10.86 -23.68 -8.84
N LEU A 248 9.91 -23.66 -7.90
CA LEU A 248 9.07 -24.81 -7.56
C LEU A 248 8.22 -25.29 -8.74
N LEU A 249 7.63 -24.36 -9.51
CA LEU A 249 6.89 -24.68 -10.73
C LEU A 249 7.81 -25.28 -11.80
N ALA A 250 8.97 -24.67 -12.04
CA ALA A 250 9.96 -25.16 -13.00
C ALA A 250 10.47 -26.56 -12.62
N ASP A 251 10.72 -26.83 -11.34
CA ASP A 251 11.16 -28.14 -10.88
C ASP A 251 10.04 -29.19 -10.93
N LYS A 252 8.78 -28.82 -10.68
CA LYS A 252 7.62 -29.68 -10.92
C LYS A 252 7.44 -30.01 -12.41
N MET A 253 7.61 -29.01 -13.29
CA MET A 253 7.59 -29.19 -14.75
C MET A 253 8.75 -30.09 -15.23
N ARG A 254 9.95 -29.94 -14.64
CA ARG A 254 11.10 -30.82 -14.91
C ARG A 254 10.85 -32.27 -14.52
N LYS A 255 10.19 -32.52 -13.38
CA LYS A 255 9.86 -33.88 -12.91
C LYS A 255 8.85 -34.61 -13.81
N ASN A 256 8.02 -33.89 -14.56
CA ASN A 256 7.06 -34.45 -15.51
C ASN A 256 7.58 -34.55 -16.97
N GLY A 257 8.90 -34.44 -17.18
CA GLY A 257 9.51 -34.81 -18.45
C GLY A 257 9.40 -33.79 -19.59
N GLY A 258 9.22 -32.50 -19.33
CA GLY A 258 9.09 -31.53 -20.43
C GLY A 258 9.34 -30.08 -20.07
N ALA A 259 10.62 -29.68 -20.10
CA ALA A 259 11.13 -28.40 -20.65
C ALA A 259 12.62 -28.29 -20.31
N LYS A 260 13.49 -28.80 -21.20
CA LYS A 260 14.94 -28.60 -21.08
C LYS A 260 15.24 -27.12 -21.39
N ASN A 261 15.85 -26.41 -20.45
CA ASN A 261 16.36 -25.04 -20.66
C ASN A 261 17.28 -25.01 -21.90
N VAL A 262 17.25 -23.92 -22.68
CA VAL A 262 18.16 -23.66 -23.81
C VAL A 262 19.62 -23.98 -23.48
N SER A 263 20.10 -23.61 -22.28
CA SER A 263 21.48 -23.89 -21.86
C SER A 263 21.76 -25.38 -21.66
N PHE A 264 20.76 -26.17 -21.25
CA PHE A 264 20.89 -27.61 -21.09
C PHE A 264 20.87 -28.33 -22.45
N LEU A 265 20.02 -27.87 -23.38
CA LEU A 265 19.98 -28.39 -24.75
C LEU A 265 21.29 -28.11 -25.49
N GLN A 266 21.87 -26.92 -25.32
CA GLN A 266 23.17 -26.57 -25.92
C GLN A 266 24.29 -27.47 -25.38
N LYS A 267 24.30 -27.77 -24.09
CA LYS A 267 25.28 -28.68 -23.49
C LYS A 267 25.12 -30.11 -24.02
N GLU A 268 23.88 -30.60 -24.13
CA GLU A 268 23.60 -31.93 -24.66
C GLU A 268 23.96 -32.07 -26.15
N ILE A 269 23.75 -31.01 -26.95
CA ILE A 269 24.22 -30.93 -28.34
C ILE A 269 25.75 -31.02 -28.38
N SER A 270 26.45 -30.22 -27.58
CA SER A 270 27.91 -30.24 -27.53
C SER A 270 28.48 -31.60 -27.10
N ASP A 271 27.85 -32.27 -26.13
CA ASP A 271 28.28 -33.60 -25.66
C ASP A 271 28.06 -34.66 -26.75
N LYS A 272 26.95 -34.57 -27.50
CA LYS A 272 26.62 -35.45 -28.63
C LYS A 272 27.57 -35.23 -29.80
N GLU A 273 27.91 -33.99 -30.12
CA GLU A 273 28.89 -33.64 -31.16
C GLU A 273 30.28 -34.21 -30.84
N GLN A 274 30.76 -34.05 -29.60
CA GLN A 274 32.01 -34.68 -29.17
C GLN A 274 31.97 -36.22 -29.25
N GLN A 275 30.81 -36.82 -28.99
CA GLN A 275 30.65 -38.26 -29.11
C GLN A 275 30.67 -38.71 -30.59
N ILE A 276 30.10 -37.91 -31.50
CA ILE A 276 30.18 -38.13 -32.95
C ILE A 276 31.62 -38.04 -33.43
N ASP A 277 32.38 -37.03 -32.99
CA ASP A 277 33.79 -36.87 -33.36
C ASP A 277 34.63 -38.07 -32.91
N LYS A 278 34.47 -38.51 -31.66
CA LYS A 278 35.13 -39.72 -31.15
C LYS A 278 34.80 -40.97 -31.95
N LEU A 279 33.53 -41.12 -32.35
CA LEU A 279 33.09 -42.23 -33.19
C LEU A 279 33.65 -42.13 -34.62
N HIS A 280 33.78 -40.92 -35.15
CA HIS A 280 34.40 -40.67 -36.46
C HIS A 280 35.89 -40.98 -36.45
N ASP A 281 36.62 -40.57 -35.41
CA ASP A 281 38.04 -40.88 -35.23
C ASP A 281 38.27 -42.38 -35.06
N ALA A 282 37.45 -43.05 -34.24
CA ALA A 282 37.48 -44.49 -34.09
C ALA A 282 37.22 -45.18 -35.45
N ARG A 283 36.22 -44.72 -36.20
CA ARG A 283 35.89 -45.26 -37.54
C ARG A 283 37.03 -45.03 -38.54
N GLN A 284 37.70 -43.88 -38.51
CA GLN A 284 38.86 -43.61 -39.37
C GLN A 284 40.06 -44.50 -39.01
N ALA A 285 40.32 -44.72 -37.72
CA ALA A 285 41.34 -45.64 -37.24
C ALA A 285 41.04 -47.09 -37.69
N PHE A 286 39.77 -47.53 -37.61
CA PHE A 286 39.35 -48.83 -38.14
C PHE A 286 39.48 -48.93 -39.67
N LYS A 287 39.23 -47.84 -40.42
CA LYS A 287 39.44 -47.80 -41.87
C LYS A 287 40.92 -47.92 -42.25
N ARG A 288 41.83 -47.26 -41.52
CA ARG A 288 43.29 -47.34 -41.74
C ARG A 288 43.85 -48.75 -41.48
N ASN A 289 43.24 -49.51 -40.58
CA ASN A 289 43.63 -50.91 -40.30
C ASN A 289 43.08 -51.95 -41.31
N ARG A 290 42.23 -51.55 -42.27
CA ARG A 290 41.59 -52.46 -43.24
C ARG A 290 42.17 -52.41 -44.66
N THR A 291 43.28 -51.72 -44.90
CA THR A 291 43.99 -51.65 -46.20
C THR A 291 44.61 -52.97 -46.69
N GLY A 292 44.16 -54.12 -46.17
CA GLY A 292 44.62 -55.46 -46.55
C GLY A 292 43.56 -56.40 -47.16
N SER A 293 42.30 -55.98 -47.38
CA SER A 293 41.29 -56.87 -48.00
C SER A 293 40.30 -56.09 -48.86
N ASN A 294 40.52 -56.10 -50.18
CA ASN A 294 39.70 -55.39 -51.16
C ASN A 294 38.41 -56.13 -51.57
N THR A 295 38.21 -57.38 -51.15
CA THR A 295 37.03 -58.18 -51.55
C THR A 295 35.82 -57.96 -50.65
N ILE A 296 35.99 -57.90 -49.33
CA ILE A 296 34.87 -57.77 -48.36
C ILE A 296 34.12 -56.42 -48.49
N ASN A 297 34.81 -55.35 -48.91
CA ASN A 297 34.17 -54.04 -49.07
C ASN A 297 33.24 -53.96 -50.29
N GLN A 298 33.51 -54.71 -51.35
CA GLN A 298 32.63 -54.72 -52.53
C GLN A 298 31.31 -55.42 -52.22
N ASP A 299 31.34 -56.53 -51.49
CA ASP A 299 30.13 -57.26 -51.09
C ASP A 299 29.27 -56.45 -50.12
N ILE A 300 29.89 -55.71 -49.19
CA ILE A 300 29.17 -54.83 -48.25
C ILE A 300 28.52 -53.64 -48.97
N GLU A 301 29.21 -53.02 -49.94
CA GLU A 301 28.64 -51.93 -50.71
C GLU A 301 27.54 -52.42 -51.68
N SER A 302 27.68 -53.62 -52.25
CA SER A 302 26.60 -54.28 -53.01
C SER A 302 25.37 -54.52 -52.13
N CYS A 303 25.55 -55.12 -50.96
CA CYS A 303 24.46 -55.40 -50.02
C CYS A 303 23.76 -54.12 -49.54
N LYS A 304 24.51 -53.04 -49.28
CA LYS A 304 23.92 -51.72 -48.99
C LYS A 304 23.09 -51.17 -50.15
N SER A 305 23.58 -51.29 -51.38
CA SER A 305 22.86 -50.81 -52.55
C SER A 305 21.54 -51.55 -52.74
N GLU A 306 21.53 -52.86 -52.49
CA GLU A 306 20.32 -53.69 -52.49
C GLU A 306 19.35 -53.30 -51.37
N LEU A 307 19.87 -53.00 -50.17
CA LEU A 307 19.07 -52.56 -49.04
C LEU A 307 18.38 -51.23 -49.32
N ILE A 308 19.11 -50.28 -49.92
CA ILE A 308 18.56 -48.98 -50.34
C ILE A 308 17.48 -49.17 -51.43
N ASP A 309 17.69 -50.03 -52.43
CA ASP A 309 16.67 -50.30 -53.44
C ASP A 309 15.42 -50.96 -52.82
N CYS A 310 15.62 -51.86 -51.86
CA CYS A 310 14.52 -52.47 -51.11
C CYS A 310 13.73 -51.44 -50.29
N GLU A 311 14.41 -50.51 -49.60
CA GLU A 311 13.76 -49.43 -48.85
C GLU A 311 12.99 -48.48 -49.76
N LEU A 312 13.57 -48.10 -50.91
CA LEU A 312 12.89 -47.27 -51.90
C LEU A 312 11.65 -47.96 -52.48
N ARG A 313 11.74 -49.26 -52.78
CA ARG A 313 10.58 -50.07 -53.20
C ARG A 313 9.52 -50.14 -52.12
N LEU A 314 9.91 -50.35 -50.86
CA LEU A 314 8.98 -50.42 -49.73
C LEU A 314 8.27 -49.08 -49.52
N SER A 315 8.98 -47.96 -49.67
CA SER A 315 8.41 -46.62 -49.61
C SER A 315 7.36 -46.42 -50.71
N ARG A 316 7.70 -46.74 -51.97
CA ARG A 316 6.75 -46.67 -53.10
C ARG A 316 5.52 -47.55 -52.90
N LEU A 317 5.70 -48.77 -52.40
CA LEU A 317 4.60 -49.68 -52.11
C LEU A 317 3.69 -49.14 -51.00
N LYS A 318 4.25 -48.53 -49.95
CA LYS A 318 3.46 -47.86 -48.91
C LYS A 318 2.66 -46.69 -49.46
N GLU A 319 3.26 -45.87 -50.31
CA GLU A 319 2.59 -44.72 -50.94
C GLU A 319 1.42 -45.19 -51.82
N ASN A 320 1.62 -46.22 -52.64
CA ASN A 320 0.56 -46.85 -53.42
C ASN A 320 -0.56 -47.44 -52.55
N LEU A 321 -0.21 -48.09 -51.44
CA LEU A 321 -1.19 -48.64 -50.49
C LEU A 321 -2.05 -47.53 -49.88
N VAL A 322 -1.43 -46.42 -49.46
CA VAL A 322 -2.14 -45.26 -48.91
C VAL A 322 -3.08 -44.66 -49.95
N SER A 323 -2.62 -44.49 -51.20
CA SER A 323 -3.47 -44.00 -52.29
C SER A 323 -4.68 -44.91 -52.56
N ALA A 324 -4.48 -46.23 -52.59
CA ALA A 324 -5.58 -47.18 -52.81
C ALA A 324 -6.60 -47.19 -51.65
N LEU A 325 -6.13 -47.01 -50.40
CA LEU A 325 -7.01 -46.90 -49.24
C LEU A 325 -7.85 -45.61 -49.28
N ASP A 326 -7.26 -44.50 -49.72
CA ASP A 326 -7.97 -43.22 -49.89
C ASP A 326 -9.03 -43.30 -51.00
N GLU A 327 -8.70 -43.93 -52.13
CA GLU A 327 -9.65 -44.17 -53.21
C GLU A 327 -10.82 -45.06 -52.75
N ARG A 328 -10.53 -46.12 -51.99
CA ARG A 328 -11.57 -46.98 -51.39
C ARG A 328 -12.47 -46.19 -50.44
N TYR A 329 -11.91 -45.28 -49.66
CA TYR A 329 -12.69 -44.41 -48.77
C TYR A 329 -13.63 -43.51 -49.59
N LYS A 330 -13.10 -42.82 -50.61
CA LYS A 330 -13.90 -41.97 -51.53
C LYS A 330 -15.04 -42.73 -52.19
N LEU A 331 -14.78 -43.93 -52.72
CA LEU A 331 -15.82 -44.78 -53.33
C LEU A 331 -16.90 -45.19 -52.31
N ASN A 332 -16.52 -45.45 -51.06
CA ASN A 332 -17.48 -45.80 -50.02
C ASN A 332 -18.38 -44.60 -49.64
N VAL A 333 -17.83 -43.38 -49.64
CA VAL A 333 -18.62 -42.15 -49.47
C VAL A 333 -19.64 -42.02 -50.60
N VAL A 334 -19.21 -42.10 -51.86
CA VAL A 334 -20.11 -42.02 -53.03
C VAL A 334 -21.21 -43.09 -52.96
N ARG A 335 -20.86 -44.34 -52.61
CA ARG A 335 -21.85 -45.42 -52.47
C ARG A 335 -22.91 -45.08 -51.43
N ASN A 336 -22.50 -44.54 -50.28
CA ASN A 336 -23.43 -44.17 -49.22
C ASN A 336 -24.32 -42.98 -49.63
N GLU A 337 -23.77 -42.00 -50.35
CA GLU A 337 -24.53 -40.88 -50.90
C GLU A 337 -25.57 -41.35 -51.92
N SER A 338 -25.18 -42.17 -52.90
CA SER A 338 -26.11 -42.76 -53.87
C SER A 338 -27.18 -43.62 -53.20
N ALA A 339 -26.84 -44.41 -52.19
CA ALA A 339 -27.84 -45.15 -51.42
C ALA A 339 -28.83 -44.22 -50.68
N SER A 340 -28.35 -43.07 -50.19
CA SER A 340 -29.20 -42.06 -49.58
C SER A 340 -30.12 -41.36 -50.59
N GLU A 341 -29.62 -41.08 -51.80
CA GLU A 341 -30.41 -40.51 -52.90
C GLU A 341 -31.47 -41.48 -53.39
N ILE A 342 -31.12 -42.77 -53.57
CA ILE A 342 -32.09 -43.82 -53.91
C ILE A 342 -33.20 -43.87 -52.86
N ARG A 343 -32.87 -43.87 -51.55
CA ARG A 343 -33.89 -43.83 -50.49
C ARG A 343 -34.75 -42.57 -50.52
N ARG A 344 -34.19 -41.41 -50.92
CA ARG A 344 -34.95 -40.17 -51.09
C ARG A 344 -35.89 -40.27 -52.30
N ILE A 345 -35.43 -40.82 -53.42
CA ILE A 345 -36.24 -41.07 -54.62
C ILE A 345 -37.36 -42.08 -54.31
N GLU A 346 -37.06 -43.19 -53.62
CA GLU A 346 -38.06 -44.14 -53.15
C GLU A 346 -39.14 -43.44 -52.30
N LYS A 347 -38.74 -42.62 -51.33
CA LYS A 347 -39.69 -41.84 -50.53
C LYS A 347 -40.55 -40.91 -51.38
N VAL A 348 -39.99 -40.22 -52.38
CA VAL A 348 -40.73 -39.32 -53.27
C VAL A 348 -41.71 -40.11 -54.16
N ILE A 349 -41.30 -41.25 -54.71
CA ILE A 349 -42.18 -42.13 -55.50
C ILE A 349 -43.34 -42.65 -54.64
N PHE A 350 -43.06 -43.11 -53.42
CA PHE A 350 -44.11 -43.56 -52.49
C PHE A 350 -45.04 -42.43 -52.01
N HIS A 351 -44.60 -41.17 -52.02
CA HIS A 351 -45.45 -40.01 -51.68
C HIS A 351 -46.23 -39.43 -52.88
N THR A 352 -45.91 -39.83 -54.11
CA THR A 352 -46.57 -39.34 -55.33
C THR A 352 -47.61 -40.34 -55.87
N ILE A 353 -47.67 -41.57 -55.32
CA ILE A 353 -48.57 -42.66 -55.74
C ILE A 353 -49.69 -42.95 -54.71
N ILE A 354 -49.81 -42.14 -53.66
CA ILE A 354 -50.99 -42.08 -52.76
C ILE A 354 -51.54 -40.67 -52.81
#